data_AF-T1A592-F1
#
_entry.id   AF-T1A592-F1
#
_cell.length_a   1.000
_cell.length_b   1.000
_cell.length_c   1.000
_cell.angle_alpha   90.00
_cell.angle_beta   90.00
_cell.angle_gamma   90.00
#
_symmetry.space_group_name_H-M   'P 1'
#
loop_
_entity.id
_entity.type
_entity.pdbx_description
1 polymer ?
#
loop_
_entity_poly.entity_id
_entity_poly.type
_entity_poly.pdbx_seq_one_letter_code
_entity_poly.pdbx_strand_id
1 'polypeptide(L)'
;MAATWITHLIGASYFIAALLFILGLKRMSSPRTARGGILWAGAGMLLAVLVTFFLPGMHNLALIGLALIIGVAAAWVSGKRVAMTNMPQMVALYNG
;
A
#
# COMPACT_ATOMS: atom_id res chain seq x y z
N MET A 1 16.98 -23.73 -10.58
CA MET A 1 16.69 -24.16 -9.19
C MET A 1 16.86 -23.01 -8.18
N ALA A 2 17.86 -22.13 -8.31
CA ALA A 2 18.08 -21.01 -7.39
C ALA A 2 17.07 -19.83 -7.47
N ALA A 3 16.09 -19.83 -8.38
CA ALA A 3 15.12 -18.73 -8.52
C ALA A 3 13.74 -19.02 -7.87
N THR A 4 13.45 -20.27 -7.50
CA THR A 4 12.12 -20.66 -7.02
C THR A 4 11.84 -20.19 -5.60
N TRP A 5 12.84 -20.18 -4.72
CA TRP A 5 12.69 -19.72 -3.34
C TRP A 5 12.33 -18.23 -3.27
N ILE A 6 12.82 -17.41 -4.20
CA ILE A 6 12.43 -15.99 -4.31
C ILE A 6 10.94 -15.89 -4.63
N THR A 7 10.47 -16.64 -5.61
CA THR A 7 9.04 -16.68 -5.97
C THR A 7 8.16 -17.14 -4.80
N HIS A 8 8.61 -18.13 -4.02
CA HIS A 8 7.90 -18.57 -2.83
C HIS A 8 7.88 -17.50 -1.73
N LEU A 9 8.98 -16.77 -1.51
CA LEU A 9 9.02 -15.65 -0.57
C LEU A 9 8.12 -14.48 -1.00
N ILE A 10 8.07 -14.17 -2.30
CA ILE A 10 7.13 -13.19 -2.86
C ILE A 10 5.70 -13.63 -2.56
N GLY A 11 5.36 -14.88 -2.88
CA GLY A 11 4.04 -15.45 -2.63
C GLY A 11 3.65 -15.42 -1.13
N ALA A 12 4.58 -15.83 -0.25
CA ALA A 12 4.37 -15.75 1.19
C ALA A 12 4.19 -14.30 1.68
N SER A 13 4.94 -13.36 1.12
CA SER A 13 4.81 -11.93 1.45
C SER A 13 3.47 -11.35 1.01
N TYR A 14 2.97 -11.72 -0.17
CA TYR A 14 1.62 -11.36 -0.62
C TYR A 14 0.53 -11.95 0.27
N PHE A 15 0.70 -13.22 0.70
CA PHE A 15 -0.21 -13.82 1.67
C PHE A 15 -0.22 -13.06 2.99
N ILE A 16 0.94 -12.70 3.53
CA ILE A 16 1.06 -11.88 4.75
C ILE A 16 0.42 -10.50 4.54
N ALA A 17 0.69 -9.83 3.42
CA ALA A 17 0.08 -8.54 3.11
C ALA A 17 -1.45 -8.62 3.05
N ALA A 18 -2.01 -9.68 2.45
CA ALA A 18 -3.45 -9.94 2.44
C ALA A 18 -4.02 -10.10 3.86
N LEU A 19 -3.34 -10.86 4.74
CA LEU A 19 -3.75 -10.97 6.14
C LEU A 19 -3.71 -9.61 6.86
N LEU A 20 -2.67 -8.80 6.64
CA LEU A 20 -2.56 -7.46 7.20
C LEU A 20 -3.69 -6.53 6.73
N PHE A 21 -4.09 -6.59 5.46
CA PHE A 21 -5.23 -5.83 4.94
C PHE A 21 -6.55 -6.27 5.58
N ILE A 22 -6.80 -7.58 5.67
CA ILE A 22 -8.02 -8.13 6.29
C ILE A 22 -8.12 -7.71 7.76
N LEU A 23 -7.04 -7.89 8.52
CA LEU A 23 -6.99 -7.50 9.93
C LEU A 23 -7.08 -5.98 10.10
N GLY A 24 -6.45 -5.22 9.21
CA GLY A 24 -6.53 -3.76 9.18
C GLY A 24 -7.98 -3.28 8.99
N LEU A 25 -8.68 -3.78 7.97
CA LEU A 25 -10.09 -3.47 7.71
C LEU A 25 -10.98 -3.85 8.87
N LYS A 26 -10.83 -5.07 9.41
CA LYS A 26 -11.60 -5.53 10.59
C LYS A 26 -11.42 -4.59 11.79
N ARG A 27 -10.20 -4.07 12.00
CA ARG A 27 -9.94 -3.11 13.09
C ARG A 27 -10.49 -1.71 12.79
N MET A 28 -10.58 -1.31 11.52
CA MET A 28 -11.18 -0.02 11.14
C MET A 28 -12.70 0.03 11.38
N SER A 29 -13.36 -1.13 11.53
CA SER A 29 -14.79 -1.22 11.86
C SER A 29 -15.16 -0.84 13.31
N SER A 30 -14.19 -0.55 14.18
CA SER A 30 -14.45 -0.12 15.57
C SER A 30 -13.65 1.14 15.93
N PRO A 31 -14.26 2.17 16.55
CA PRO A 31 -13.56 3.38 16.95
C PRO A 31 -12.35 3.13 17.87
N ARG A 32 -12.44 2.13 18.75
CA ARG A 32 -11.38 1.79 19.71
C ARG A 32 -10.10 1.28 19.03
N THR A 33 -10.22 0.64 17.88
CA THR A 33 -9.10 -0.01 17.17
C THR A 33 -8.78 0.63 15.81
N ALA A 34 -9.55 1.60 15.35
CA ALA A 34 -9.47 2.18 14.01
C ALA A 34 -8.10 2.77 13.66
N ARG A 35 -7.50 3.58 14.55
CA ARG A 35 -6.15 4.14 14.34
C ARG A 35 -5.10 3.04 14.18
N GLY A 36 -5.24 1.94 14.92
CA GLY A 36 -4.40 0.77 14.73
C GLY A 36 -4.67 0.11 13.38
N GLY A 37 -5.93 -0.07 13.00
CA GLY A 37 -6.32 -0.74 11.75
C GLY A 37 -5.67 -0.14 10.50
N ILE A 38 -5.64 1.19 10.37
CA ILE A 38 -4.99 1.83 9.22
C ILE A 38 -3.46 1.61 9.20
N LEU A 39 -2.81 1.49 10.36
CA LEU A 39 -1.36 1.18 10.44
C LEU A 39 -1.08 -0.26 9.98
N TRP A 40 -1.93 -1.23 10.33
CA TRP A 40 -1.82 -2.61 9.86
C TRP A 40 -1.96 -2.69 8.33
N ALA A 41 -2.95 -1.99 7.77
CA ALA A 41 -3.14 -1.91 6.32
C ALA A 41 -1.95 -1.21 5.63
N GLY A 42 -1.45 -0.11 6.21
CA GLY A 42 -0.27 0.60 5.69
C GLY A 42 0.99 -0.26 5.65
N ALA A 43 1.24 -1.07 6.70
CA ALA A 43 2.34 -2.03 6.71
C ALA A 43 2.18 -3.12 5.62
N GLY A 44 0.96 -3.61 5.40
CA GLY A 44 0.65 -4.53 4.31
C GLY A 44 0.94 -3.94 2.93
N MET A 45 0.55 -2.69 2.69
CA MET A 45 0.85 -1.97 1.45
C MET A 45 2.35 -1.80 1.23
N LEU A 46 3.10 -1.38 2.26
CA LEU A 46 4.55 -1.23 2.16
C LEU A 46 5.24 -2.55 1.84
N LEU A 47 4.87 -3.64 2.53
CA LEU A 47 5.40 -4.99 2.27
C LEU A 47 5.14 -5.43 0.83
N ALA A 48 3.90 -5.27 0.35
CA ALA A 48 3.51 -5.65 -1.00
C ALA A 48 4.33 -4.89 -2.04
N VAL A 49 4.41 -3.56 -1.94
CA VAL A 49 5.19 -2.73 -2.86
C VAL A 49 6.66 -3.14 -2.87
N LEU A 50 7.29 -3.30 -1.70
CA LEU A 50 8.71 -3.65 -1.61
C LEU A 50 9.00 -5.02 -2.22
N VAL A 51 8.18 -6.03 -1.94
CA VAL A 51 8.44 -7.39 -2.45
C VAL A 51 8.19 -7.51 -3.96
N THR A 52 7.31 -6.69 -4.53
CA THR A 52 7.05 -6.62 -5.97
C THR A 52 8.30 -6.23 -6.77
N PHE A 53 9.23 -5.44 -6.21
CA PHE A 53 10.50 -5.12 -6.89
C PHE A 53 11.40 -6.34 -7.14
N PHE A 54 11.17 -7.45 -6.44
CA PHE A 54 11.93 -8.69 -6.58
C PHE A 54 11.26 -9.70 -7.54
N LEU A 55 10.14 -9.33 -8.17
CA LEU A 55 9.51 -10.15 -9.21
C LEU A 55 10.48 -10.44 -10.36
N PRO A 56 10.66 -11.70 -10.77
CA PRO A 56 11.46 -12.04 -11.94
C PRO A 56 10.94 -11.32 -13.19
N GLY A 57 11.85 -10.73 -13.98
CA GLY A 57 11.49 -9.99 -15.20
C GLY A 57 11.07 -8.54 -14.98
N MET A 58 11.23 -8.01 -13.76
CA MET A 58 11.08 -6.57 -13.48
C MET A 58 12.05 -5.74 -14.32
N HIS A 59 11.51 -4.73 -14.99
CA HIS A 59 12.23 -3.80 -15.85
C HIS A 59 11.69 -2.38 -15.61
N ASN A 60 12.29 -1.36 -16.23
CA ASN A 60 11.89 0.05 -16.06
C ASN A 60 11.94 0.56 -14.60
N LEU A 61 12.87 0.04 -13.79
CA LEU A 61 12.99 0.37 -12.36
C LEU A 61 13.05 1.87 -12.09
N ALA A 62 13.76 2.64 -12.93
CA ALA A 62 13.84 4.09 -12.82
C ALA A 62 12.49 4.78 -13.03
N LEU A 63 11.72 4.34 -14.05
CA LEU A 63 10.39 4.90 -14.32
C LEU A 63 9.39 4.52 -13.22
N ILE A 64 9.44 3.29 -12.71
CA ILE A 64 8.61 2.83 -11.60
C ILE A 64 8.90 3.65 -10.35
N GLY A 65 10.18 3.82 -10.00
CA GLY A 65 10.60 4.63 -8.87
C GLY A 65 10.15 6.09 -9.01
N LEU A 66 10.32 6.69 -10.19
CA LEU A 66 9.88 8.05 -10.47
C LEU A 66 8.35 8.20 -10.33
N ALA A 67 7.58 7.29 -10.92
CA ALA A 67 6.13 7.31 -10.84
C ALA A 67 5.63 7.16 -9.40
N LEU A 68 6.23 6.26 -8.61
CA LEU A 68 5.91 6.09 -7.19
C LEU A 68 6.20 7.36 -6.40
N ILE A 69 7.37 7.99 -6.60
CA ILE A 69 7.75 9.21 -5.88
C ILE A 69 6.76 10.33 -6.19
N ILE A 70 6.44 10.55 -7.47
CA ILE A 70 5.51 11.60 -7.90
C ILE A 70 4.12 11.34 -7.33
N GLY A 71 3.59 10.11 -7.48
CA GLY A 71 2.26 9.76 -7.02
C GLY A 71 2.11 9.86 -5.50
N VAL A 72 3.06 9.28 -4.74
CA VAL A 72 3.06 9.35 -3.27
C VAL A 72 3.18 10.79 -2.79
N ALA A 73 4.12 11.57 -3.34
CA ALA A 73 4.31 12.96 -2.93
C ALA A 73 3.08 13.83 -3.22
N ALA A 74 2.52 13.71 -4.43
CA ALA A 74 1.33 14.46 -4.82
C ALA A 74 0.14 14.15 -3.91
N ALA A 75 -0.21 12.86 -3.76
CA ALA A 75 -1.33 12.43 -2.93
C ALA A 75 -1.15 12.76 -1.44
N TRP A 76 0.09 12.67 -0.94
CA TRP A 76 0.42 13.04 0.43
C TRP A 76 0.22 14.53 0.69
N VAL A 77 0.69 15.38 -0.22
CA VAL A 77 0.58 16.84 -0.09
C VAL A 77 -0.88 17.28 -0.19
N SER A 78 -1.62 16.81 -1.20
CA SER A 78 -3.03 17.19 -1.38
C SER A 78 -3.91 16.66 -0.26
N GLY A 79 -3.72 15.40 0.17
CA GLY A 79 -4.47 14.81 1.27
C GLY A 79 -4.23 15.48 2.63
N LYS A 80 -3.02 15.98 2.87
CA LYS A 80 -2.68 16.68 4.12
C LYS A 80 -3.20 18.12 4.18
N ARG A 81 -3.39 18.77 3.03
CA ARG A 81 -3.75 20.20 2.94
C ARG A 81 -5.23 20.46 2.72
N VAL A 82 -6.03 19.44 2.40
CA VAL A 82 -7.46 19.60 2.16
C VAL A 82 -8.22 19.95 3.45
N ALA A 83 -9.25 20.79 3.33
CA ALA A 83 -10.17 21.07 4.44
C ALA A 83 -10.99 19.82 4.81
N MET A 84 -11.27 19.62 6.10
CA MET A 84 -12.06 18.46 6.58
C MET A 84 -13.47 18.41 5.99
N THR A 85 -14.04 19.55 5.64
CA THR A 85 -15.34 19.66 4.94
C THR A 85 -15.30 19.09 3.52
N ASN A 86 -14.11 19.01 2.92
CA ASN A 86 -13.89 18.55 1.55
C ASN A 86 -13.36 17.10 1.48
N MET A 87 -13.35 16.39 2.61
CA MET A 87 -12.87 15.00 2.65
C MET A 87 -13.64 14.06 1.71
N PRO A 88 -14.99 14.13 1.59
CA PRO A 88 -15.71 13.27 0.65
C PRO A 88 -15.24 13.42 -0.81
N GLN A 89 -14.95 14.65 -1.26
CA GLN A 89 -14.48 14.94 -2.62
C GLN A 89 -13.06 14.44 -2.85
N MET A 90 -12.19 14.52 -1.84
CA MET A 90 -10.84 13.95 -1.93
C MET A 90 -10.86 12.44 -2.00
N VAL A 91 -11.76 11.79 -1.26
CA VAL A 91 -11.99 10.35 -1.37
C VAL A 91 -12.47 10.00 -2.78
N ALA A 92 -13.40 10.78 -3.37
CA ALA A 92 -13.83 10.56 -4.75
C ALA A 92 -12.68 10.69 -5.76
N LEU A 93 -11.82 11.71 -5.60
CA LEU A 93 -10.64 11.91 -6.46
C LEU A 93 -9.67 10.72 -6.43
N TYR A 94 -9.46 10.09 -5.27
CA TYR A 94 -8.56 8.93 -5.15
C TYR A 94 -9.20 7.58 -5.48
N ASN A 95 -10.52 7.51 -5.62
CA ASN A 95 -11.23 6.30 -6.02
C ASN A 95 -11.50 6.21 -7.53
N GLY A 96 -11.34 7.31 -8.27
CA GLY A 96 -11.44 7.34 -9.74
C GLY A 96 -10.14 6.89 -10.39
#